data_AF-A0A7V9NMJ0-F1
#
_entry.id   AF-A0A7V9NMJ0-F1
#
_cell.length_a   1.000
_cell.length_b   1.000
_cell.length_c   1.000
_cell.angle_alpha   90.00
_cell.angle_beta   90.00
_cell.angle_gamma   90.00
#
_symmetry.space_group_name_H-M   'P 1'
#
loop_
_entity.id
_entity.type
_entity.pdbx_description
1 polymer ?
#
loop_
_entity_poly.entity_id
_entity_poly.type
_entity_poly.pdbx_seq_one_letter_code
_entity_poly.pdbx_strand_id
1 'polypeptide(L)'
;PKLLAQAGKGNAAEQRETEQFFNSLIERYEQAGNNHHLLPPNDVAYALVYFILVNYEAYYDLVTVSIEKDPWAKRARTESHRTALMNEKRSLLTTEDEDRAMYHQFKEMLSAKPEFRKMTDKQKQQMTETLVIMSGITNAGYLKAIETEDEQLLIEAHKVAKESLEQLLGVSIDKIKFNLSGMHLK
;
A
#
# COMPACT_ATOMS: atom_id res chain seq x y z
N PRO A 1 6.95 -13.20 -8.63
CA PRO A 1 6.96 -13.75 -7.24
C PRO A 1 8.08 -14.79 -6.98
N LYS A 2 8.20 -15.82 -7.82
CA LYS A 2 9.17 -16.92 -7.67
C LYS A 2 10.64 -16.49 -7.55
N LEU A 3 11.07 -15.52 -8.37
CA LEU A 3 12.44 -14.98 -8.30
C LEU A 3 12.71 -14.24 -6.97
N LEU A 4 11.70 -13.57 -6.42
CA LEU A 4 11.81 -12.90 -5.11
C LEU A 4 11.84 -13.93 -3.98
N ALA A 5 11.04 -15.00 -4.06
CA ALA A 5 11.04 -16.08 -3.08
C ALA A 5 12.37 -16.86 -3.08
N GLN A 6 12.96 -17.08 -4.26
CA GLN A 6 14.26 -17.75 -4.43
C GLN A 6 15.45 -16.89 -4.00
N ALA A 7 15.28 -15.58 -3.85
CA ALA A 7 16.32 -14.70 -3.31
C ALA A 7 16.48 -14.84 -1.78
N GLY A 8 15.53 -15.48 -1.09
CA GLY A 8 15.61 -15.77 0.34
C GLY A 8 16.61 -16.89 0.68
N LYS A 9 17.30 -16.78 1.82
CA LYS A 9 18.24 -17.79 2.34
C LYS A 9 17.52 -18.96 3.03
N GLY A 10 16.54 -19.57 2.35
CA GLY A 10 15.73 -20.67 2.89
C GLY A 10 15.91 -21.99 2.12
N ASN A 11 15.54 -23.10 2.75
CA ASN A 11 15.45 -24.41 2.11
C ASN A 11 14.27 -24.47 1.12
N ALA A 12 14.17 -25.55 0.34
CA ALA A 12 13.15 -25.67 -0.71
C ALA A 12 11.70 -25.61 -0.20
N ALA A 13 11.43 -25.98 1.05
CA ALA A 13 10.10 -25.86 1.67
C ALA A 13 9.80 -24.40 2.04
N GLU A 14 10.75 -23.72 2.70
CA GLU A 14 10.62 -22.30 3.07
C GLU A 14 10.45 -21.40 1.83
N GLN A 15 11.15 -21.72 0.74
CA GLN A 15 10.99 -21.03 -0.53
C GLN A 15 9.58 -21.21 -1.12
N ARG A 16 8.98 -22.40 -1.00
CA ARG A 16 7.61 -22.64 -1.47
C ARG A 16 6.58 -21.91 -0.62
N GLU A 17 6.75 -21.89 0.69
CA GLU A 17 5.88 -21.13 1.60
C GLU A 17 5.95 -19.63 1.29
N THR A 18 7.16 -19.11 1.06
CA THR A 18 7.36 -17.71 0.66
C THR A 18 6.70 -17.42 -0.69
N GLU A 19 6.84 -18.32 -1.66
CA GLU A 19 6.19 -18.18 -2.98
C GLU A 19 4.66 -18.19 -2.86
N GLN A 20 4.10 -19.09 -2.05
CA GLN A 20 2.65 -19.13 -1.78
C GLN A 20 2.15 -17.86 -1.12
N PHE A 21 2.89 -17.36 -0.12
CA PHE A 21 2.56 -16.10 0.53
C PHE A 21 2.58 -14.94 -0.47
N PHE A 22 3.64 -14.80 -1.28
CA PHE A 22 3.72 -13.76 -2.31
C PHE A 22 2.62 -13.87 -3.36
N ASN A 23 2.27 -15.07 -3.80
CA ASN A 23 1.15 -15.27 -4.71
C ASN A 23 -0.18 -14.82 -4.08
N SER A 24 -0.40 -15.08 -2.79
CA SER A 24 -1.60 -14.62 -2.09
C SER A 24 -1.69 -13.08 -2.01
N LEU A 25 -0.55 -12.37 -1.95
CA LEU A 25 -0.52 -10.91 -1.99
C LEU A 25 -0.89 -10.38 -3.38
N ILE A 26 -0.40 -11.04 -4.43
CA ILE A 26 -0.72 -10.70 -5.82
C ILE A 26 -2.21 -10.93 -6.09
N GLU A 27 -2.76 -12.07 -5.68
CA GLU A 27 -4.19 -12.38 -5.84
C GLU A 27 -5.08 -11.34 -5.17
N ARG A 28 -4.73 -10.86 -3.97
CA ARG A 28 -5.47 -9.78 -3.29
C ARG A 28 -5.44 -8.47 -4.06
N TYR A 29 -4.28 -8.11 -4.62
CA TYR A 29 -4.16 -6.93 -5.46
C TYR A 29 -5.00 -7.04 -6.74
N GLU A 30 -5.01 -8.21 -7.40
CA GLU A 30 -5.84 -8.44 -8.58
C GLU A 30 -7.33 -8.36 -8.25
N GLN A 31 -7.75 -8.90 -7.10
CA GLN A 31 -9.12 -8.76 -6.60
C GLN A 31 -9.50 -7.31 -6.32
N ALA A 32 -8.60 -6.52 -5.73
CA ALA A 32 -8.82 -5.10 -5.50
C ALA A 32 -9.01 -4.35 -6.84
N GLY A 33 -8.14 -4.57 -7.83
CA GLY A 33 -8.29 -3.97 -9.17
C GLY A 33 -9.61 -4.33 -9.86
N ASN A 34 -10.05 -5.59 -9.74
CA ASN A 34 -11.30 -6.05 -10.34
C ASN A 34 -12.54 -5.43 -9.68
N ASN A 35 -12.55 -5.26 -8.36
CA ASN A 35 -13.68 -4.70 -7.62
C ASN A 35 -13.89 -3.21 -7.89
N HIS A 36 -12.82 -2.47 -8.18
CA HIS A 36 -12.91 -1.03 -8.45
C HIS A 36 -13.11 -0.72 -9.95
N HIS A 37 -13.19 -1.72 -10.84
CA HIS A 37 -13.13 -1.54 -12.31
C HIS A 37 -11.91 -0.73 -12.79
N LEU A 38 -10.92 -0.61 -11.92
CA LEU A 38 -9.72 0.14 -12.13
C LEU A 38 -8.63 -0.89 -12.41
N LEU A 39 -8.48 -1.15 -13.71
CA LEU A 39 -7.18 -1.34 -14.38
C LEU A 39 -6.66 -2.78 -14.49
N PRO A 40 -5.91 -3.08 -15.57
CA PRO A 40 -5.40 -4.43 -15.81
C PRO A 40 -4.31 -4.81 -14.80
N PRO A 41 -4.21 -6.10 -14.42
CA PRO A 41 -3.28 -6.60 -13.40
C PRO A 41 -1.78 -6.31 -13.65
N ASN A 42 -1.40 -5.98 -14.89
CA ASN A 42 -0.01 -5.62 -15.27
C ASN A 42 0.23 -4.11 -15.43
N ASP A 43 -0.59 -3.25 -14.81
CA ASP A 43 -0.40 -1.79 -14.88
C ASP A 43 0.49 -1.28 -13.74
N VAL A 44 1.73 -0.91 -14.07
CA VAL A 44 2.71 -0.38 -13.09
C VAL A 44 2.22 0.92 -12.44
N ALA A 45 1.45 1.75 -13.16
CA ALA A 45 0.92 2.98 -12.55
C ALA A 45 -0.09 2.65 -11.44
N TYR A 46 -0.91 1.63 -11.65
CA TYR A 46 -1.84 1.17 -10.62
C TYR A 46 -1.10 0.55 -9.43
N ALA A 47 -0.09 -0.28 -9.70
CA ALA A 47 0.75 -0.86 -8.65
C ALA A 47 1.45 0.20 -7.79
N LEU A 48 1.86 1.33 -8.38
CA LEU A 48 2.42 2.47 -7.66
C LEU A 48 1.37 3.15 -6.76
N VAL A 49 0.16 3.40 -7.28
CA VAL A 49 -0.94 3.95 -6.48
C VAL A 49 -1.25 3.02 -5.30
N TYR A 50 -1.42 1.73 -5.57
CA TYR A 50 -1.67 0.73 -4.54
C TYR A 50 -0.56 0.71 -3.48
N PHE A 51 0.71 0.73 -3.90
CA PHE A 51 1.83 0.80 -2.99
C PHE A 51 1.79 2.06 -2.11
N ILE A 52 1.52 3.22 -2.70
CA ILE A 52 1.46 4.50 -1.96
C ILE A 52 0.32 4.47 -0.94
N LEU A 53 -0.88 4.08 -1.36
CA LEU A 53 -2.06 4.08 -0.50
C LEU A 53 -1.92 3.10 0.67
N VAL A 54 -1.50 1.86 0.40
CA VAL A 54 -1.33 0.85 1.44
C VAL A 54 -0.32 1.29 2.50
N ASN A 55 0.82 1.85 2.08
CA ASN A 55 1.80 2.34 3.04
C ASN A 55 1.33 3.62 3.74
N TYR A 56 0.61 4.52 3.05
CA TYR A 56 0.07 5.74 3.64
C TYR A 56 -0.95 5.41 4.74
N GLU A 57 -1.85 4.48 4.45
CA GLU A 57 -2.84 4.01 5.42
C GLU A 57 -2.20 3.34 6.62
N ALA A 58 -1.21 2.48 6.41
CA ALA A 58 -0.48 1.85 7.50
C ALA A 58 0.24 2.89 8.37
N TYR A 59 0.90 3.88 7.76
CA TYR A 59 1.64 4.91 8.50
C TYR A 59 0.75 5.82 9.37
N TYR A 60 -0.45 6.16 8.89
CA TYR A 60 -1.38 7.06 9.60
C TYR A 60 -2.49 6.33 10.39
N ASP A 61 -2.39 5.01 10.57
CA ASP A 61 -3.42 4.17 11.20
C ASP A 61 -4.80 4.25 10.51
N LEU A 62 -4.83 4.47 9.19
CA LEU A 62 -6.07 4.64 8.43
C LEU A 62 -6.66 3.31 7.93
N VAL A 63 -5.90 2.21 8.02
CA VAL A 63 -6.38 0.87 7.64
C VAL A 63 -7.69 0.55 8.36
N THR A 64 -8.67 0.03 7.62
CA THR A 64 -9.98 -0.33 8.17
C THR A 64 -9.88 -1.65 8.93
N VAL A 65 -10.12 -1.60 10.24
CA VAL A 65 -10.13 -2.75 11.16
C VAL A 65 -11.37 -2.69 12.05
N SER A 66 -11.60 -3.70 12.89
CA SER A 66 -12.73 -3.66 13.84
C SER A 66 -12.56 -2.50 14.83
N ILE A 67 -13.68 -1.92 15.27
CA ILE A 67 -13.66 -0.73 16.13
C ILE A 67 -12.96 -0.99 17.47
N GLU A 68 -12.95 -2.23 17.94
CA GLU A 68 -12.29 -2.66 19.17
C GLU A 68 -10.76 -2.65 19.04
N LYS A 69 -10.25 -2.89 17.83
CA LYS A 69 -8.81 -2.97 17.55
C LYS A 69 -8.24 -1.70 16.90
N ASP A 70 -9.11 -0.79 16.44
CA ASP A 70 -8.72 0.43 15.73
C ASP A 70 -7.92 1.41 16.64
N PRO A 71 -6.67 1.78 16.26
CA PRO A 71 -5.86 2.72 17.04
C PRO A 71 -6.51 4.09 17.25
N TRP A 72 -7.29 4.59 16.29
CA TRP A 72 -8.03 5.85 16.42
C TRP A 72 -9.16 5.70 17.42
N ALA A 73 -9.93 4.61 17.35
CA ALA A 73 -11.03 4.37 18.28
C ALA A 73 -10.54 4.22 19.73
N LYS A 74 -9.39 3.55 19.94
CA LYS A 74 -8.77 3.38 21.26
C LYS A 74 -8.33 4.69 21.92
N ARG A 75 -8.12 5.78 21.16
CA ARG A 75 -7.79 7.12 21.68
C ARG A 75 -9.01 7.85 22.26
N ALA A 76 -10.21 7.38 21.96
CA ALA A 76 -11.44 8.03 22.39
C ALA A 76 -11.66 7.89 23.91
N ARG A 77 -12.16 8.96 24.53
CA ARG A 77 -12.51 9.00 25.97
C ARG A 77 -14.01 8.80 26.20
N THR A 78 -14.81 9.04 25.18
CA THR A 78 -16.28 8.98 25.19
C THR A 78 -16.76 8.48 23.83
N GLU A 79 -18.04 8.08 23.76
CA GLU A 79 -18.67 7.68 22.50
C GLU A 79 -18.68 8.81 21.47
N SER A 80 -19.05 10.03 21.88
CA SER A 80 -19.07 11.20 20.99
C SER A 80 -17.68 11.53 20.46
N HIS A 81 -16.64 11.40 21.29
CA HIS A 81 -15.26 11.57 20.86
C HIS A 81 -14.86 10.48 19.86
N ARG A 82 -15.28 9.23 20.08
CA ARG A 82 -15.04 8.13 19.12
C ARG A 82 -15.68 8.42 17.77
N THR A 83 -16.94 8.86 17.73
CA THR A 83 -17.61 9.25 16.48
C THR A 83 -16.85 10.37 15.75
N ALA A 84 -16.38 11.39 16.48
CA ALA A 84 -15.61 12.48 15.90
C ALA A 84 -14.28 11.99 15.28
N LEU A 85 -13.51 11.17 16.02
CA LEU A 85 -12.25 10.59 15.53
C LEU A 85 -12.45 9.68 14.31
N MET A 86 -13.51 8.87 14.28
CA MET A 86 -13.78 8.02 13.12
C MET A 86 -14.20 8.82 11.88
N ASN A 87 -14.89 9.94 12.06
CA ASN A 87 -15.20 10.85 10.96
C ASN A 87 -13.94 11.56 10.45
N GLU A 88 -13.05 11.98 11.35
CA GLU A 88 -11.74 12.56 10.98
C GLU A 88 -10.88 11.54 10.23
N LYS A 89 -10.73 10.32 10.75
CA LYS A 89 -10.04 9.21 10.08
C LYS A 89 -10.57 9.00 8.65
N ARG A 90 -11.90 8.97 8.48
CA ARG A 90 -12.52 8.82 7.17
C ARG A 90 -12.20 9.98 6.22
N SER A 91 -12.08 11.20 6.73
CA SER A 91 -11.72 12.36 5.91
C SER A 91 -10.26 12.38 5.44
N LEU A 92 -9.41 11.54 6.03
CA LEU A 92 -8.00 11.38 5.66
C LEU A 92 -7.75 10.27 4.63
N LEU A 93 -8.73 9.38 4.44
CA LEU A 93 -8.70 8.38 3.37
C LEU A 93 -8.90 9.05 2.02
N THR A 94 -8.25 8.52 0.98
CA THR A 94 -8.52 8.95 -0.38
C THR A 94 -9.89 8.45 -0.83
N THR A 95 -10.51 9.23 -1.71
CA THR A 95 -11.70 8.84 -2.45
C THR A 95 -11.32 8.14 -3.75
N GLU A 96 -12.24 7.38 -4.34
CA GLU A 96 -11.98 6.72 -5.63
C GLU A 96 -11.61 7.70 -6.75
N ASP A 97 -12.13 8.93 -6.72
CA ASP A 97 -11.77 9.96 -7.69
C ASP A 97 -10.32 10.46 -7.50
N GLU A 98 -9.86 10.55 -6.26
CA GLU A 98 -8.48 10.89 -5.94
C GLU A 98 -7.53 9.76 -6.34
N ASP A 99 -7.92 8.50 -6.11
CA ASP A 99 -7.18 7.32 -6.56
C ASP A 99 -7.04 7.30 -8.09
N ARG A 100 -8.13 7.59 -8.81
CA ARG A 100 -8.13 7.73 -10.27
C ARG A 100 -7.23 8.88 -10.73
N ALA A 101 -7.28 10.03 -10.07
CA ALA A 101 -6.44 11.17 -10.41
C ALA A 101 -4.95 10.84 -10.24
N MET A 102 -4.57 10.20 -9.15
CA MET A 102 -3.20 9.71 -8.94
C MET A 102 -2.78 8.69 -10.00
N TYR A 103 -3.66 7.75 -10.34
CA TYR A 103 -3.39 6.78 -11.39
C TYR A 103 -3.06 7.46 -12.72
N HIS A 104 -3.90 8.40 -13.17
CA HIS A 104 -3.67 9.12 -14.42
C HIS A 104 -2.36 9.91 -14.38
N GLN A 105 -2.08 10.60 -13.28
CA GLN A 105 -0.82 11.31 -13.07
C GLN A 105 0.39 10.37 -13.22
N PHE A 106 0.40 9.23 -12.52
CA PHE A 106 1.51 8.28 -12.62
C PHE A 106 1.61 7.63 -13.99
N LYS A 107 0.48 7.36 -14.66
CA LYS A 107 0.47 6.80 -16.00
C LYS A 107 1.07 7.76 -17.02
N GLU A 108 0.76 9.03 -16.94
CA GLU A 108 1.35 10.07 -17.78
C GLU A 108 2.85 10.21 -17.49
N MET A 109 3.23 10.31 -16.21
CA MET A 109 4.63 10.41 -15.80
C MET A 109 5.47 9.24 -16.29
N LEU A 110 5.00 7.99 -16.12
CA LEU A 110 5.68 6.79 -16.57
C LEU A 110 5.76 6.73 -18.10
N SER A 111 4.67 7.07 -18.80
CA SER A 111 4.62 7.04 -20.26
C SER A 111 5.55 8.08 -20.91
N ALA A 112 5.84 9.19 -20.22
CA ALA A 112 6.81 10.17 -20.69
C ALA A 112 8.25 9.64 -20.68
N LYS A 113 8.58 8.68 -19.80
CA LYS A 113 9.94 8.12 -19.64
C LYS A 113 10.32 7.15 -20.78
N PRO A 114 11.37 7.44 -21.57
CA PRO A 114 11.82 6.53 -22.63
C PRO A 114 12.18 5.13 -22.14
N GLU A 115 12.79 5.01 -20.96
CA GLU A 115 13.18 3.76 -20.32
C GLU A 115 11.97 2.89 -19.98
N PHE A 116 10.89 3.49 -19.48
CA PHE A 116 9.65 2.77 -19.17
C PHE A 116 8.92 2.31 -20.44
N ARG A 117 8.91 3.16 -21.49
CA ARG A 117 8.33 2.80 -22.80
C ARG A 117 9.03 1.61 -23.46
N LYS A 118 10.33 1.44 -23.21
CA LYS A 118 11.14 0.32 -23.73
C LYS A 118 10.98 -0.98 -22.93
N MET A 119 10.31 -0.95 -21.78
CA MET A 119 10.08 -2.15 -20.99
C MET A 119 9.15 -3.13 -21.70
N THR A 120 9.55 -4.38 -21.73
CA THR A 120 8.70 -5.52 -22.11
C THR A 120 7.57 -5.71 -21.10
N ASP A 121 6.51 -6.41 -21.50
CA ASP A 121 5.41 -6.75 -20.59
C ASP A 121 5.88 -7.57 -19.40
N LYS A 122 6.86 -8.45 -19.60
CA LYS A 122 7.50 -9.21 -18.51
C LYS A 122 8.19 -8.30 -17.50
N GLN A 123 8.89 -7.26 -17.95
CA GLN A 123 9.55 -6.29 -17.05
C GLN A 123 8.52 -5.46 -16.28
N LYS A 124 7.44 -5.03 -16.94
CA LYS A 124 6.33 -4.32 -16.28
C LYS A 124 5.65 -5.20 -15.25
N GLN A 125 5.34 -6.45 -15.58
CA GLN A 125 4.79 -7.41 -14.65
C GLN A 125 5.71 -7.62 -13.44
N GLN A 126 7.02 -7.81 -13.66
CA GLN A 126 7.97 -7.96 -12.54
C GLN A 126 8.00 -6.73 -11.63
N MET A 127 7.93 -5.53 -12.19
CA MET A 127 7.87 -4.29 -11.41
C MET A 127 6.56 -4.18 -10.63
N THR A 128 5.43 -4.47 -11.26
CA THR A 128 4.11 -4.53 -10.62
C THR A 128 4.11 -5.52 -9.45
N GLU A 129 4.50 -6.77 -9.68
CA GLU A 129 4.54 -7.78 -8.63
C GLU A 129 5.46 -7.39 -7.47
N THR A 130 6.59 -6.74 -7.75
CA THR A 130 7.50 -6.27 -6.70
C THR A 130 6.85 -5.21 -5.82
N LEU A 131 6.20 -4.20 -6.41
CA LEU A 131 5.47 -3.16 -5.67
C LEU A 131 4.33 -3.75 -4.83
N VAL A 132 3.59 -4.70 -5.41
CA VAL A 132 2.49 -5.39 -4.73
C VAL A 132 2.98 -6.24 -3.55
N ILE A 133 4.06 -6.98 -3.73
CA ILE A 133 4.64 -7.80 -2.65
C ILE A 133 5.16 -6.90 -1.53
N MET A 134 5.90 -5.84 -1.84
CA MET A 134 6.42 -4.92 -0.83
C MET A 134 5.32 -4.28 0.00
N SER A 135 4.29 -3.74 -0.65
CA SER A 135 3.12 -3.16 0.03
C SER A 135 2.34 -4.20 0.84
N GLY A 136 2.16 -5.40 0.30
CA GLY A 136 1.50 -6.51 0.99
C GLY A 136 2.23 -6.99 2.24
N ILE A 137 3.57 -6.98 2.24
CA ILE A 137 4.39 -7.29 3.42
C ILE A 137 4.17 -6.23 4.51
N THR A 138 4.26 -4.93 4.17
CA THR A 138 4.01 -3.86 5.14
C THR A 138 2.62 -3.97 5.75
N ASN A 139 1.61 -4.17 4.91
CA ASN A 139 0.23 -4.31 5.37
C ASN A 139 0.03 -5.55 6.26
N ALA A 140 0.62 -6.68 5.90
CA ALA A 140 0.55 -7.90 6.72
C ALA A 140 1.22 -7.70 8.09
N GLY A 141 2.34 -6.99 8.14
CA GLY A 141 3.00 -6.60 9.39
C GLY A 141 2.11 -5.71 10.27
N TYR A 142 1.53 -4.67 9.67
CA TYR A 142 0.59 -3.77 10.36
C TYR A 142 -0.63 -4.52 10.90
N LEU A 143 -1.31 -5.31 10.06
CA LEU A 143 -2.50 -6.06 10.47
C LEU A 143 -2.18 -7.09 11.55
N LYS A 144 -1.01 -7.73 11.50
CA LYS A 144 -0.54 -8.62 12.56
C LYS A 144 -0.37 -7.86 13.87
N ALA A 145 0.27 -6.69 13.84
CA ALA A 145 0.46 -5.85 15.03
C ALA A 145 -0.88 -5.46 15.68
N ILE A 146 -1.87 -5.08 14.87
CA ILE A 146 -3.23 -4.77 15.34
C ILE A 146 -3.90 -6.02 15.92
N GLU A 147 -3.78 -7.16 15.24
CA GLU A 147 -4.42 -8.41 15.65
C GLU A 147 -3.89 -8.91 17.00
N THR A 148 -2.57 -8.85 17.20
CA THR A 148 -1.86 -9.32 18.40
C THR A 148 -1.67 -8.25 19.46
N GLU A 149 -2.13 -7.01 19.22
CA GLU A 149 -1.91 -5.85 20.08
C GLU A 149 -0.43 -5.62 20.44
N ASP A 150 0.46 -5.89 19.47
CA ASP A 150 1.90 -5.76 19.64
C ASP A 150 2.36 -4.35 19.25
N GLU A 151 2.55 -3.50 20.26
CA GLU A 151 2.95 -2.10 20.07
C GLU A 151 4.32 -1.96 19.38
N GLN A 152 5.26 -2.85 19.67
CA GLN A 152 6.59 -2.80 19.07
C GLN A 152 6.51 -3.14 17.57
N LEU A 153 5.73 -4.17 17.22
CA LEU A 153 5.48 -4.51 15.84
C LEU A 153 4.71 -3.41 15.10
N LEU A 154 3.81 -2.69 15.78
CA LEU A 154 3.08 -1.56 15.19
C LEU A 154 4.03 -0.40 14.86
N ILE A 155 4.93 -0.05 15.79
CA ILE A 155 5.97 0.97 15.58
C ILE A 155 6.87 0.59 14.38
N GLU A 156 7.26 -0.68 14.29
CA GLU A 156 8.06 -1.17 13.17
C GLU A 156 7.28 -1.11 11.84
N ALA A 157 6.02 -1.48 11.83
CA ALA A 157 5.16 -1.39 10.65
C ALA A 157 5.01 0.07 10.18
N HIS A 158 4.79 1.02 11.10
CA HIS A 158 4.76 2.45 10.79
C HIS A 158 6.07 2.95 10.20
N LYS A 159 7.20 2.55 10.78
CA LYS A 159 8.53 2.92 10.31
C LYS A 159 8.77 2.40 8.88
N VAL A 160 8.52 1.12 8.64
CA VAL A 160 8.69 0.50 7.32
C VAL A 160 7.80 1.18 6.28
N ALA A 161 6.55 1.48 6.65
CA ALA A 161 5.61 2.18 5.77
C ALA A 161 6.11 3.58 5.40
N LYS A 162 6.58 4.36 6.39
CA LYS A 162 7.16 5.69 6.17
C LYS A 162 8.40 5.62 5.29
N GLU A 163 9.36 4.77 5.62
CA GLU A 163 10.62 4.64 4.88
C GLU A 163 10.36 4.21 3.42
N SER A 164 9.42 3.30 3.21
CA SER A 164 9.00 2.85 1.87
C SER A 164 8.43 4.00 1.02
N LEU A 165 7.58 4.85 1.62
CA LEU A 165 7.02 6.03 0.95
C LEU A 165 8.09 7.07 0.66
N GLU A 166 8.91 7.43 1.64
CA GLU A 166 9.92 8.48 1.48
C GLU A 166 11.02 8.05 0.49
N GLN A 167 11.36 6.75 0.45
CA GLN A 167 12.26 6.20 -0.56
C GLN A 167 11.66 6.28 -1.97
N LEU A 168 10.36 6.01 -2.14
CA LEU A 168 9.70 6.10 -3.43
C LEU A 168 9.56 7.56 -3.91
N LEU A 169 9.15 8.44 -3.00
CA LEU A 169 8.76 9.82 -3.32
C LEU A 169 9.96 10.79 -3.34
N GLY A 170 11.06 10.44 -2.67
CA GLY A 170 12.23 11.32 -2.52
C GLY A 170 11.98 12.54 -1.64
N VAL A 171 10.84 12.60 -0.96
CA VAL A 171 10.41 13.68 -0.06
C VAL A 171 9.66 13.07 1.12
N SER A 172 9.54 13.84 2.20
CA SER A 172 8.79 13.37 3.37
C SER A 172 7.30 13.23 3.07
N ILE A 173 6.70 12.11 3.49
CA ILE A 173 5.26 11.85 3.30
C ILE A 173 4.39 12.89 4.01
N ASP A 174 4.89 13.51 5.08
CA ASP A 174 4.19 14.55 5.82
C ASP A 174 3.95 15.81 4.97
N LYS A 175 4.73 15.98 3.89
CA LYS A 175 4.62 17.06 2.91
C LYS A 175 3.75 16.71 1.70
N ILE A 176 3.11 15.54 1.68
CA ILE A 176 2.29 15.09 0.55
C ILE A 176 0.81 15.25 0.87
N LYS A 177 0.04 15.67 -0.12
CA LYS A 177 -1.43 15.69 -0.09
C LYS A 177 -1.98 15.03 -1.36
N PHE A 178 -3.12 14.38 -1.21
CA PHE A 178 -3.91 13.81 -2.31
C PHE A 178 -5.15 14.67 -2.52
N ASN A 179 -5.54 14.89 -3.78
CA ASN A 179 -6.77 15.56 -4.15
C ASN A 179 -7.20 15.15 -5.57
N LEU A 180 -8.28 15.75 -6.07
CA LEU A 180 -8.84 15.48 -7.41
C LEU A 180 -7.88 15.81 -8.59
N SER A 181 -6.74 16.45 -8.33
CA SER A 181 -5.68 16.67 -9.32
C SER A 181 -4.50 15.69 -9.15
N GLY A 182 -4.62 14.69 -8.27
CA GLY A 182 -3.60 13.69 -7.97
C GLY A 182 -2.81 13.97 -6.69
N MET A 183 -1.55 13.58 -6.68
CA MET A 183 -0.61 13.73 -5.57
C MET A 183 0.24 15.01 -5.74
N HIS A 184 0.31 15.81 -4.67
CA HIS A 184 0.99 17.10 -4.66
C HIS A 184 1.81 17.31 -3.40
N LEU A 185 2.82 18.19 -3.48
CA LEU A 185 3.42 18.76 -2.28
C LEU A 185 2.44 19.73 -1.61
N LYS A 186 2.43 19.72 -0.27
CA LYS A 186 1.59 20.59 0.54
C LYS A 186 1.93 22.05 0.33
#